data_AF-A0AAV0WZM4-F1
#
_entry.id   AF-A0AAV0WZM4-F1
#
_cell.length_a   1.000
_cell.length_b   1.000
_cell.length_c   1.000
_cell.angle_alpha   90.00
_cell.angle_beta   90.00
_cell.angle_gamma   90.00
#
_symmetry.space_group_name_H-M   'P 1'
#
loop_
_entity.id
_entity.type
_entity.pdbx_description
1 polymer ?
#
loop_
_entity_poly.entity_id
_entity_poly.type
_entity_poly.pdbx_seq_one_letter_code
_entity_poly.pdbx_strand_id
1 'polypeptide(L)'
;MDRISLADIYTFCSATPNTRNMVEGENILNSGHLINCGYISKDLKEINILGMCLQTSAIRDKPHNITGSLQLNENGLKVTKISCTCKAGNSQKCKHIVSTLLYLNRNGISSLEPISQTDLKCSWSGHYLDEVKI
;
A
#
# COMPACT_ATOMS: atom_id res chain seq x y z
N MET A 1 -3.29 -5.97 19.52
CA MET A 1 -3.22 -6.66 18.22
C MET A 1 -2.73 -5.66 17.20
N ASP A 2 -1.56 -5.89 16.61
CA ASP A 2 -0.85 -4.92 15.76
C ASP A 2 -0.92 -5.27 14.26
N ARG A 3 -1.80 -6.19 13.87
CA ARG A 3 -1.96 -6.66 12.50
C ARG A 3 -3.42 -6.62 12.07
N ILE A 4 -3.63 -6.50 10.76
CA ILE A 4 -4.96 -6.63 10.14
C ILE A 4 -5.34 -8.11 10.13
N SER A 5 -6.60 -8.45 10.43
CA SER A 5 -7.05 -9.85 10.33
C SER A 5 -7.30 -10.26 8.87
N LEU A 6 -7.15 -11.54 8.54
CA LEU A 6 -7.52 -12.04 7.20
C LEU A 6 -9.01 -11.81 6.89
N ALA A 7 -9.88 -11.91 7.90
CA ALA A 7 -11.32 -11.66 7.76
C ALA A 7 -11.61 -10.21 7.35
N ASP A 8 -10.89 -9.24 7.92
CA ASP A 8 -11.01 -7.84 7.52
C ASP A 8 -10.52 -7.62 6.09
N ILE A 9 -9.44 -8.29 5.68
CA ILE A 9 -8.93 -8.20 4.30
C ILE A 9 -9.97 -8.73 3.30
N TYR A 10 -10.55 -9.90 3.56
CA TYR A 10 -11.59 -10.47 2.70
C TYR A 10 -12.82 -9.57 2.62
N THR A 11 -13.25 -9.04 3.76
CA THR A 11 -14.41 -8.14 3.83
C THR A 11 -14.15 -6.85 3.05
N PHE A 12 -13.01 -6.21 3.30
CA PHE A 12 -12.62 -4.95 2.68
C PHE A 12 -12.48 -5.07 1.16
N CYS A 13 -11.80 -6.12 0.68
CA CYS A 13 -11.63 -6.35 -0.76
C CYS A 13 -12.81 -7.06 -1.42
N SER A 14 -13.93 -7.29 -0.72
CA SER A 14 -15.07 -8.10 -1.18
C SER A 14 -14.62 -9.40 -1.86
N ALA A 15 -13.78 -10.15 -1.17
CA ALA A 15 -13.00 -11.24 -1.72
C ALA A 15 -13.18 -12.54 -0.93
N THR A 16 -12.80 -13.67 -1.54
CA THR A 16 -12.69 -14.97 -0.89
C THR A 16 -11.29 -15.53 -1.16
N PRO A 17 -10.84 -16.60 -0.49
CA PRO A 17 -9.49 -17.15 -0.71
C PRO A 17 -9.16 -17.43 -2.18
N ASN A 18 -10.18 -17.76 -2.99
CA ASN A 18 -10.01 -18.17 -4.38
C ASN A 18 -10.32 -17.04 -5.39
N THR A 19 -10.68 -15.83 -4.95
CA THR A 19 -10.90 -14.73 -5.90
C THR A 19 -9.59 -14.33 -6.54
N ARG A 20 -9.65 -13.95 -7.83
CA ARG A 20 -8.46 -13.62 -8.63
C ARG A 20 -7.56 -12.58 -7.95
N ASN A 21 -8.13 -11.55 -7.33
CA ASN A 21 -7.36 -10.52 -6.63
C ASN A 21 -6.61 -11.06 -5.40
N MET A 22 -7.16 -12.04 -4.69
CA MET A 22 -6.49 -12.71 -3.56
C MET A 22 -5.32 -13.54 -4.04
N VAL A 23 -5.57 -14.44 -4.99
CA VAL A 23 -4.54 -15.31 -5.58
C VAL A 23 -3.42 -14.49 -6.21
N GLU A 24 -3.75 -13.50 -7.05
CA GLU A 24 -2.74 -12.66 -7.69
C GLU A 24 -2.03 -11.73 -6.69
N GLY A 25 -2.73 -11.23 -5.67
CA GLY A 25 -2.13 -10.38 -4.64
C GLY A 25 -1.14 -11.14 -3.77
N GLU A 26 -1.45 -12.39 -3.42
CA GLU A 26 -0.52 -13.29 -2.74
C GLU A 26 0.69 -13.61 -3.63
N ASN A 27 0.49 -13.87 -4.92
CA ASN A 27 1.59 -14.10 -5.85
C ASN A 27 2.56 -12.91 -5.95
N ILE A 28 2.04 -11.66 -5.96
CA ILE A 28 2.87 -10.45 -5.94
C ILE A 28 3.74 -10.39 -4.68
N LEU A 29 3.15 -10.71 -3.53
CA LEU A 29 3.87 -10.69 -2.26
C LEU A 29 4.95 -11.78 -2.24
N ASN A 30 4.61 -12.99 -2.66
CA ASN A 30 5.53 -14.13 -2.70
C ASN A 30 6.66 -13.93 -3.74
N SER A 31 6.41 -13.18 -4.81
CA SER A 31 7.43 -12.84 -5.81
C SER A 31 8.31 -11.64 -5.42
N GLY A 32 8.11 -11.03 -4.25
CA GLY A 32 8.87 -9.87 -3.80
C GLY A 32 8.63 -8.60 -4.64
N HIS A 33 7.50 -8.51 -5.35
CA HIS A 33 7.20 -7.34 -6.18
C HIS A 33 6.69 -6.14 -5.38
N LEU A 34 6.20 -6.35 -4.15
CA LEU A 34 6.00 -5.28 -3.17
C LEU A 34 7.37 -4.91 -2.59
N ILE A 35 8.05 -3.95 -3.23
CA ILE A 35 9.45 -3.61 -2.95
C ILE A 35 9.63 -2.72 -1.73
N ASN A 36 8.58 -2.01 -1.31
CA ASN A 36 8.60 -1.22 -0.09
C ASN A 36 7.19 -1.15 0.50
N CYS A 37 7.09 -1.18 1.83
CA CYS A 37 5.86 -0.92 2.56
C CYS A 37 6.20 -0.41 3.96
N GLY A 38 5.79 0.82 4.25
CA GLY A 38 6.09 1.51 5.50
C GLY A 38 5.02 2.54 5.86
N TYR A 39 5.25 3.30 6.92
CA TYR A 39 4.36 4.39 7.32
C TYR A 39 4.90 5.77 6.91
N ILE A 40 4.01 6.64 6.42
CA ILE A 40 4.30 8.06 6.17
C ILE A 40 4.12 8.85 7.47
N SER A 41 3.05 8.56 8.21
CA SER A 41 2.77 9.16 9.51
C SER A 41 2.07 8.16 10.42
N LYS A 42 2.30 8.30 11.72
CA LYS A 42 1.78 7.42 12.76
C LYS A 42 1.42 8.27 13.97
N ASP A 43 0.15 8.29 14.32
CA ASP A 43 -0.35 8.88 15.56
C ASP A 43 -1.00 7.81 16.46
N LEU A 44 -1.66 8.23 17.55
CA LEU A 44 -2.28 7.32 18.52
C LEU A 44 -3.48 6.54 17.97
N LYS A 45 -4.16 7.05 16.93
CA LYS A 45 -5.42 6.51 16.41
C LYS A 45 -5.34 6.13 14.94
N GLU A 46 -4.47 6.76 14.17
CA GLU A 46 -4.36 6.62 12.73
C GLU A 46 -2.91 6.42 12.27
N ILE A 47 -2.77 5.55 11.27
CA ILE A 47 -1.49 5.22 10.64
C ILE A 47 -1.68 5.34 9.14
N ASN A 48 -0.90 6.22 8.52
CA ASN A 48 -0.88 6.41 7.08
C ASN A 48 0.27 5.63 6.49
N ILE A 49 -0.02 4.76 5.53
CA ILE A 49 0.96 3.87 4.91
C ILE A 49 1.25 4.26 3.46
N LEU A 50 2.42 3.85 3.00
CA LEU A 50 2.77 3.77 1.60
C LEU A 50 3.37 2.40 1.29
N GLY A 51 2.82 1.75 0.28
CA GLY A 51 3.42 0.61 -0.40
C GLY A 51 3.85 0.99 -1.82
N MET A 52 4.91 0.37 -2.30
CA MET A 52 5.39 0.48 -3.67
C MET A 52 5.48 -0.90 -4.29
N CYS A 53 4.80 -1.12 -5.41
CA CYS A 53 4.76 -2.41 -6.09
C CYS A 53 5.24 -2.29 -7.53
N LEU A 54 6.20 -3.12 -7.94
CA LEU A 54 6.66 -3.19 -9.33
C LEU A 54 5.52 -3.59 -10.27
N GLN A 55 5.56 -3.06 -11.50
CA GLN A 55 4.62 -3.44 -12.54
C GLN A 55 5.09 -4.72 -13.22
N THR A 56 4.23 -5.74 -13.30
CA THR A 56 4.59 -7.02 -13.92
C THR A 56 4.73 -6.93 -15.44
N SER A 57 3.94 -6.06 -16.09
CA SER A 57 3.94 -5.90 -17.55
C SER A 57 4.85 -4.78 -18.06
N ALA A 58 5.26 -3.87 -17.18
CA ALA A 58 6.08 -2.71 -17.51
C ALA A 58 7.13 -2.50 -16.40
N ILE A 59 7.98 -3.51 -16.21
CA ILE A 59 8.91 -3.57 -15.06
C ILE A 59 9.89 -2.38 -14.98
N ARG A 60 10.11 -1.69 -16.09
CA ARG A 60 10.95 -0.48 -16.17
C ARG A 60 10.21 0.82 -15.83
N ASP A 61 8.87 0.78 -15.79
CA ASP A 61 8.07 1.92 -15.41
C ASP A 61 8.06 2.12 -13.89
N LYS A 62 7.57 3.28 -13.47
CA LYS A 62 7.45 3.60 -12.05
C LYS A 62 6.54 2.58 -11.35
N PRO A 63 6.93 2.12 -10.13
CA PRO A 63 6.08 1.28 -9.31
C PRO A 63 4.69 1.88 -9.11
N HIS A 64 3.69 1.03 -8.91
CA HIS A 64 2.41 1.47 -8.40
C HIS A 64 2.56 1.87 -6.93
N ASN A 65 2.06 3.06 -6.59
CA ASN A 65 1.96 3.51 -5.22
C ASN A 65 0.63 3.04 -4.64
N ILE A 66 0.68 2.50 -3.44
CA ILE A 66 -0.46 2.08 -2.64
C ILE A 66 -0.48 2.95 -1.39
N THR A 67 -1.44 3.84 -1.26
CA THR A 67 -1.58 4.72 -0.09
C THR A 67 -2.82 4.34 0.69
N GLY A 68 -2.73 4.35 2.01
CA GLY A 68 -3.85 3.99 2.86
C GLY A 68 -3.76 4.56 4.26
N SER A 69 -4.90 4.51 4.94
CA SER A 69 -5.09 4.94 6.32
C SER A 69 -5.67 3.78 7.10
N LEU A 70 -5.10 3.55 8.29
CA LEU A 70 -5.41 2.43 9.16
C LEU A 70 -5.75 2.99 10.54
N GLN A 71 -6.86 2.54 11.13
CA GLN A 71 -7.27 2.94 12.47
C GLN A 71 -6.91 1.87 13.49
N LEU A 72 -6.31 2.31 14.59
CA LEU A 72 -6.02 1.47 15.76
C LEU A 72 -7.21 1.51 16.72
N ASN A 73 -7.86 0.36 16.90
CA ASN A 73 -8.97 0.19 17.83
C ASN A 73 -8.59 -0.84 18.90
N GLU A 74 -9.40 -0.94 19.96
CA GLU A 74 -9.24 -1.96 21.02
C GLU A 74 -9.21 -3.39 20.47
N ASN A 75 -9.96 -3.63 19.39
CA ASN A 75 -10.08 -4.94 18.71
C ASN A 75 -8.98 -5.20 17.66
N GLY A 76 -8.01 -4.29 17.50
CA GLY A 76 -6.94 -4.39 16.52
C GLY A 76 -7.03 -3.34 15.41
N LEU A 77 -6.40 -3.64 14.28
CA LEU A 77 -6.22 -2.67 13.21
C LEU A 77 -7.28 -2.81 12.11
N LYS A 78 -7.93 -1.69 11.78
CA LYS A 78 -8.95 -1.63 10.73
C LYS A 78 -8.50 -0.75 9.57
N VAL A 79 -8.70 -1.23 8.34
CA VAL A 79 -8.47 -0.42 7.13
C VAL A 79 -9.62 0.56 6.94
N THR A 80 -9.35 1.86 6.95
CA THR A 80 -10.39 2.88 6.69
C THR A 80 -10.42 3.28 5.23
N LYS A 81 -9.24 3.43 4.62
CA LYS A 81 -9.10 3.81 3.21
C LYS A 81 -7.82 3.23 2.66
N ILE A 82 -7.87 2.77 1.41
CA ILE A 82 -6.67 2.44 0.66
C ILE A 82 -6.93 2.69 -0.83
N SER A 83 -5.89 3.10 -1.55
CA SER A 83 -5.95 3.39 -2.98
C SER A 83 -4.64 2.96 -3.63
N CYS A 84 -4.71 2.67 -4.93
CA CYS A 84 -3.54 2.30 -5.71
C CYS A 84 -3.52 3.10 -7.02
N THR A 85 -2.34 3.46 -7.50
CA THR A 85 -2.20 4.19 -8.77
C THR A 85 -2.42 3.34 -10.02
N CYS A 86 -2.63 2.03 -9.89
CA CYS A 86 -2.99 1.18 -11.02
C CYS A 86 -4.41 1.49 -11.54
N LYS A 87 -4.72 1.09 -12.78
CA LYS A 87 -6.03 1.34 -13.41
C LYS A 87 -7.23 0.85 -12.59
N ALA A 88 -7.06 -0.24 -11.84
CA ALA A 88 -8.12 -0.81 -11.00
C ALA A 88 -8.10 -0.29 -9.55
N GLY A 89 -7.20 0.63 -9.18
CA GLY A 89 -6.95 1.00 -7.79
C GLY A 89 -8.12 1.67 -7.09
N ASN A 90 -8.97 2.40 -7.82
CA ASN A 90 -10.19 3.01 -7.28
C ASN A 90 -11.24 1.98 -6.83
N SER A 91 -11.16 0.74 -7.32
CA SER A 91 -12.07 -0.32 -6.89
C SER A 91 -11.78 -0.85 -5.49
N GLN A 92 -10.60 -0.56 -4.93
CA GLN A 92 -10.07 -1.16 -3.69
C GLN A 92 -9.82 -2.68 -3.76
N LYS A 93 -9.99 -3.28 -4.94
CA LYS A 93 -9.92 -4.74 -5.16
C LYS A 93 -8.75 -5.18 -6.01
N CYS A 94 -7.83 -4.27 -6.34
CA CYS A 94 -6.68 -4.63 -7.15
C CYS A 94 -5.71 -5.52 -6.35
N LYS A 95 -4.99 -6.39 -7.06
CA LYS A 95 -3.97 -7.28 -6.49
C LYS A 95 -2.87 -6.57 -5.71
N HIS A 96 -2.52 -5.33 -6.08
CA HIS A 96 -1.51 -4.53 -5.37
C HIS A 96 -1.99 -4.12 -3.97
N ILE A 97 -3.26 -3.72 -3.85
CA ILE A 97 -3.89 -3.41 -2.55
C ILE A 97 -3.91 -4.67 -1.69
N VAL A 98 -4.37 -5.79 -2.25
CA VAL A 98 -4.39 -7.08 -1.54
C VAL A 98 -3.00 -7.48 -1.07
N SER A 99 -1.98 -7.42 -1.93
CA SER A 99 -0.60 -7.72 -1.57
C SER A 99 -0.10 -6.86 -0.40
N THR A 100 -0.45 -5.58 -0.39
CA THR A 100 -0.08 -4.65 0.70
C THR A 100 -0.79 -5.04 2.00
N LEU A 101 -2.08 -5.35 1.95
CA LEU A 101 -2.83 -5.78 3.14
C LEU A 101 -2.33 -7.12 3.69
N LEU A 102 -1.97 -8.07 2.82
CA LEU A 102 -1.36 -9.35 3.21
C LEU A 102 0.02 -9.13 3.85
N TYR A 103 0.82 -8.20 3.33
CA TYR A 103 2.10 -7.84 3.96
C TYR A 103 1.91 -7.33 5.38
N LEU A 104 0.93 -6.44 5.60
CA LEU A 104 0.59 -5.90 6.92
C LEU A 104 0.04 -6.96 7.87
N ASN A 105 -0.73 -7.92 7.36
CA ASN A 105 -1.19 -9.07 8.15
C ASN A 105 -0.03 -9.96 8.61
N ARG A 106 0.94 -10.23 7.71
CA ARG A 106 2.06 -11.15 7.97
C ARG A 106 3.13 -10.55 8.88
N ASN A 107 3.48 -9.28 8.70
CA ASN A 107 4.58 -8.63 9.43
C ASN A 107 4.11 -7.82 10.65
N GLY A 108 2.84 -7.38 10.66
CA GLY A 108 2.33 -6.45 11.67
C GLY A 108 2.80 -5.02 11.43
N ILE A 109 2.20 -4.09 12.17
CA ILE A 109 2.52 -2.66 12.09
C ILE A 109 3.75 -2.29 12.90
N SER A 110 4.04 -3.04 13.96
CA SER A 110 5.20 -2.78 14.81
C SER A 110 6.52 -2.89 14.02
N SER A 111 6.55 -3.68 12.95
CA SER A 111 7.71 -3.86 12.07
C SER A 111 7.76 -2.89 10.88
N LEU A 112 6.77 -2.00 10.71
CA LEU A 112 6.81 -1.03 9.61
C LEU A 112 7.85 0.03 9.90
N GLU A 113 8.71 0.29 8.92
CA GLU A 113 9.66 1.38 8.96
C GLU A 113 9.01 2.69 8.47
N PRO A 114 9.47 3.86 8.96
CA PRO A 114 9.08 5.14 8.38
C PRO A 114 9.60 5.24 6.96
N ILE A 115 8.75 5.70 6.05
CA ILE A 115 9.13 5.99 4.67
C ILE A 115 9.94 7.28 4.64
N SER A 116 11.15 7.22 4.09
CA SER A 116 12.05 8.37 4.04
C SER A 116 11.60 9.40 3.00
N GLN A 117 12.08 10.63 3.12
CA GLN A 117 11.83 11.66 2.10
C GLN A 117 12.47 11.32 0.74
N THR A 118 13.47 10.43 0.70
CA THR A 118 14.07 9.95 -0.55
C THR A 118 13.24 8.87 -1.24
N ASP A 119 12.36 8.18 -0.50
CA ASP A 119 11.39 7.22 -1.06
C ASP A 119 10.15 7.92 -1.64
N LEU A 120 9.91 9.17 -1.23
CA LEU A 120 8.80 9.99 -1.72
C LEU A 120 9.21 10.77 -2.97
N LYS A 121 8.22 11.13 -3.79
CA LYS A 121 8.45 12.04 -4.92
C LYS A 121 8.97 13.38 -4.37
N CYS A 122 10.14 13.81 -4.85
CA CYS A 122 10.75 15.07 -4.45
C CYS A 122 9.77 16.24 -4.64
N SER A 123 9.49 16.96 -3.55
CA SER A 123 8.60 18.13 -3.55
C SER A 123 9.27 19.38 -4.11
N TRP A 124 10.60 19.42 -4.21
CA TRP A 124 11.36 20.59 -4.63
C TRP A 124 11.52 20.72 -6.15
N SER A 125 11.27 19.65 -6.93
CA SER A 125 11.45 19.69 -8.38
C SER A 125 10.36 20.49 -9.14
N GLY A 126 9.37 21.02 -8.44
CA GLY A 126 8.26 21.79 -9.02
C GLY A 126 8.57 23.27 -9.24
N HIS A 127 9.59 23.84 -8.59
CA HIS A 127 9.87 25.29 -8.65
C HIS A 127 10.82 25.71 -9.78
N TYR A 128 11.50 24.78 -10.46
CA TYR A 128 12.53 25.13 -11.44
C TYR A 128 12.00 25.33 -12.87
N LEU A 129 10.78 24.90 -13.19
CA LEU A 129 10.22 25.00 -14.54
C LEU A 129 9.36 26.26 -14.78
N ASP A 130 9.07 27.04 -13.74
CA ASP A 130 8.33 28.30 -13.87
C ASP A 130 9.25 29.52 -14.07
N GLU A 131 10.57 29.37 -13.86
CA GLU A 131 11.56 30.47 -13.98
C GLU A 131 12.43 30.41 -15.24
N VAL A 132 12.27 29.41 -16.11
CA VAL A 132 13.00 29.31 -17.39
C VAL A 132 12.01 29.36 -18.56
N LYS A 133 11.37 30.52 -18.73
CA LYS A 133 10.90 30.95 -20.05
C LYS A 133 12.08 31.66 -20.73
N ILE A 134 12.83 30.92 -21.56
CA ILE A 134 13.68 31.49 -22.61
C ILE A 134 12.82 31.57 -23.87
#